data_AF-A0A922YUL2-F1
#
_entry.id   AF-A0A922YUL2-F1
#
_cell.length_a   1.000
_cell.length_b   1.000
_cell.length_c   1.000
_cell.angle_alpha   90.00
_cell.angle_beta   90.00
_cell.angle_gamma   90.00
#
_symmetry.space_group_name_H-M   'P 1'
#
loop_
_entity.id
_entity.type
_entity.pdbx_description
1 polymer ?
#
loop_
_entity_poly.entity_id
_entity_poly.type
_entity_poly.pdbx_seq_one_letter_code
_entity_poly.pdbx_strand_id
1 'polypeptide(L)'
;LLEAMEEKQVTVEGATRALPAPFFVIATQNPHDQLGTYALPESQLDRFHMRLSLGYPDRTAERELLRGQDRRDMLERLQPVLTPADLARLQQAVSAVHTAEPVLDYLQDLVSATRSGRWFAQGLSPRAALAVVRSAKAQAFLSGRDYVAPDDIAAILPQTVAHRLVPVSDAGRGPVEQVRAMVDATPIP
;
A
#
# COMPACT_ATOMS: atom_id res chain seq x y z
N LEU A 1 -15.14 10.34 5.61
CA LEU A 1 -13.99 9.73 4.89
C LEU A 1 -14.03 8.21 4.92
N LEU A 2 -14.11 7.57 6.09
CA LEU A 2 -14.07 6.11 6.17
C LEU A 2 -15.28 5.42 5.53
N GLU A 3 -16.48 6.01 5.67
CA GLU A 3 -17.69 5.58 4.93
C GLU A 3 -17.45 5.61 3.42
N ALA A 4 -16.91 6.72 2.90
CA ALA A 4 -16.56 6.86 1.48
C ALA A 4 -15.51 5.84 1.02
N MET A 5 -14.56 5.45 1.87
CA MET A 5 -13.53 4.46 1.54
C MET A 5 -14.06 3.03 1.55
N GLU A 6 -14.95 2.68 2.49
CA GLU A 6 -15.46 1.33 2.66
C GLU A 6 -16.70 1.07 1.79
N GLU A 7 -17.68 1.96 1.84
CA GLU A 7 -19.00 1.80 1.22
C GLU A 7 -19.08 2.44 -0.17
N LYS A 8 -18.06 3.21 -0.57
CA LYS A 8 -18.01 3.94 -1.86
C LYS A 8 -19.23 4.83 -2.11
N GLN A 9 -19.84 5.31 -1.04
CA GLN A 9 -21.01 6.18 -1.05
C GLN A 9 -20.94 7.17 0.10
N VAL A 10 -21.75 8.21 0.04
CA VAL A 10 -21.92 9.19 1.12
C VAL A 10 -23.40 9.50 1.29
N THR A 11 -23.88 9.50 2.53
CA THR A 11 -25.25 9.95 2.85
C THR A 11 -25.22 11.40 3.34
N VAL A 12 -25.92 12.29 2.63
CA VAL A 12 -26.05 13.71 3.00
C VAL A 12 -27.53 14.09 2.92
N GLU A 13 -28.07 14.64 4.01
CA GLU A 13 -29.48 15.05 4.14
C GLU A 13 -30.47 13.92 3.85
N GLY A 14 -30.16 12.69 4.30
CA GLY A 14 -31.01 11.51 4.09
C GLY A 14 -30.94 10.92 2.67
N ALA A 15 -30.16 11.50 1.76
CA ALA A 15 -29.95 10.97 0.41
C ALA A 15 -28.56 10.35 0.26
N THR A 16 -28.52 9.08 -0.12
CA THR A 16 -27.29 8.33 -0.42
C THR A 16 -26.84 8.58 -1.85
N ARG A 17 -25.56 8.95 -2.03
CA ARG A 17 -24.96 9.24 -3.33
C ARG A 17 -23.72 8.36 -3.53
N ALA A 18 -23.66 7.65 -4.65
CA ALA A 18 -22.50 6.84 -5.03
C ALA A 18 -21.32 7.72 -5.44
N LEU A 19 -20.11 7.28 -5.11
CA LEU A 19 -18.87 7.93 -5.56
C LEU A 19 -18.53 7.53 -7.01
N PRO A 20 -17.78 8.38 -7.74
CA PRO A 20 -17.34 8.06 -9.09
C PRO A 20 -16.44 6.80 -9.11
N ALA A 21 -16.38 6.12 -10.25
CA ALA A 21 -15.49 5.00 -10.48
C ALA A 21 -14.47 5.36 -11.57
N PRO A 22 -13.15 5.26 -11.31
CA PRO A 22 -12.52 4.82 -10.06
C PRO A 22 -12.50 5.91 -8.97
N PHE A 23 -12.43 5.49 -7.71
CA PHE A 23 -12.25 6.35 -6.54
C PHE A 23 -11.16 5.76 -5.65
N PHE A 24 -10.23 6.61 -5.20
CA PHE A 24 -9.24 6.26 -4.21
C PHE A 24 -8.88 7.49 -3.38
N VAL A 25 -8.31 7.26 -2.19
CA VAL A 25 -7.93 8.30 -1.25
C VAL A 25 -6.42 8.26 -1.05
N ILE A 26 -5.78 9.42 -1.20
CA ILE A 26 -4.43 9.65 -0.69
C ILE A 26 -4.57 10.49 0.57
N ALA A 27 -4.16 9.96 1.72
CA ALA A 27 -4.08 10.70 2.97
C ALA A 27 -2.61 10.93 3.32
N THR A 28 -2.27 12.17 3.66
CA THR A 28 -0.95 12.53 4.17
C THR A 28 -1.04 12.79 5.66
N GLN A 29 -0.11 12.23 6.43
CA GLN A 29 0.03 12.52 7.86
C GLN A 29 1.39 13.15 8.09
N ASN A 30 1.42 14.31 8.74
CA ASN A 30 2.67 14.91 9.20
C ASN A 30 3.12 14.18 10.47
N PRO A 31 4.37 13.69 10.54
CA PRO A 31 4.81 12.79 11.61
C PRO A 31 5.10 13.48 12.96
N HIS A 32 5.07 14.82 13.00
CA HIS A 32 5.34 15.57 14.23
C HIS A 32 4.04 16.05 14.85
N ASP A 33 3.90 15.81 16.16
CA ASP A 33 2.81 16.28 17.01
C ASP A 33 2.67 17.80 16.91
N GLN A 34 1.89 18.25 15.93
CA GLN A 34 1.33 19.59 15.98
C GLN A 34 0.17 19.52 16.97
N LEU A 35 0.14 20.44 17.93
CA LEU A 35 -0.99 20.59 18.86
C LEU A 35 -2.31 20.52 18.07
N GLY A 36 -3.10 19.47 18.31
CA GLY A 36 -4.38 19.24 17.62
C GLY A 36 -4.42 18.13 16.58
N THR A 37 -3.33 17.42 16.30
CA THR A 37 -3.36 16.22 15.44
C THR A 37 -3.59 14.96 16.26
N TYR A 38 -4.76 14.33 16.11
CA TYR A 38 -5.02 13.00 16.65
C TYR A 38 -4.54 11.95 15.66
N ALA A 39 -3.64 11.06 16.10
CA ALA A 39 -3.28 9.91 15.30
C ALA A 39 -4.53 9.09 14.95
N LEU A 40 -4.61 8.59 13.71
CA LEU A 40 -5.68 7.70 13.31
C LEU A 40 -5.61 6.43 14.17
N PRO A 41 -6.73 5.98 14.77
CA PRO A 41 -6.78 4.69 15.44
C PRO A 41 -6.36 3.56 14.50
N GLU A 42 -5.79 2.48 15.05
CA GLU A 42 -5.35 1.31 14.26
C GLU A 42 -6.46 0.75 13.37
N SER A 43 -7.70 0.70 13.86
CA SER A 43 -8.87 0.25 13.10
C SER A 43 -9.18 1.12 11.86
N GLN A 44 -8.69 2.36 11.83
CA GLN A 44 -8.80 3.25 10.68
C GLN A 44 -7.59 3.12 9.76
N LEU A 45 -6.38 2.99 10.30
CA LEU A 45 -5.16 2.72 9.52
C LEU A 45 -5.26 1.39 8.76
N ASP A 46 -5.92 0.40 9.34
CA ASP A 46 -6.14 -0.90 8.72
C ASP A 46 -6.83 -0.74 7.34
N ARG A 47 -7.72 0.25 7.17
CA ARG A 47 -8.43 0.56 5.92
C ARG A 47 -7.57 1.12 4.80
N PHE A 48 -6.36 1.58 5.10
CA PHE A 48 -5.42 2.00 4.07
C PHE A 48 -4.74 0.79 3.45
N HIS A 49 -4.77 0.72 2.12
CA HIS A 49 -4.18 -0.39 1.36
C HIS A 49 -2.66 -0.44 1.50
N MET A 50 -2.00 0.73 1.46
CA MET A 50 -0.56 0.91 1.62
C MET A 50 -0.25 2.15 2.46
N ARG A 51 0.91 2.14 3.12
CA ARG A 51 1.53 3.33 3.70
C ARG A 51 2.91 3.52 3.10
N LEU A 52 3.16 4.71 2.58
CA LEU A 52 4.43 5.10 1.99
C LEU A 52 5.08 6.18 2.86
N SER A 53 6.42 6.17 2.90
CA SER A 53 7.22 7.21 3.54
C SER A 53 7.98 7.95 2.45
N LEU A 54 7.76 9.27 2.37
CA LEU A 54 8.53 10.12 1.48
C LEU A 54 9.74 10.65 2.26
N GLY A 55 10.94 10.29 1.79
CA GLY A 55 12.16 10.95 2.21
C GLY A 55 12.39 12.25 1.45
N TYR A 56 13.51 12.90 1.73
CA TYR A 56 13.98 14.00 0.90
C TYR A 56 14.39 13.47 -0.49
N PRO A 57 14.16 14.24 -1.56
CA PRO A 57 14.66 13.89 -2.89
C PRO A 57 16.19 13.81 -2.88
N ASP A 58 16.75 13.07 -3.82
CA ASP A 58 18.20 13.13 -4.04
C ASP A 58 18.63 14.53 -4.49
N ARG A 59 19.94 14.80 -4.39
CA ARG A 59 20.52 16.12 -4.71
C ARG A 59 20.22 16.59 -6.12
N THR A 60 20.09 15.68 -7.09
CA THR A 60 19.82 16.04 -8.48
C THR A 60 18.37 16.46 -8.63
N ALA A 61 17.44 15.64 -8.12
CA ALA A 61 16.02 15.95 -8.10
C ALA A 61 15.74 17.24 -7.32
N GLU A 62 16.35 17.41 -6.13
CA GLU A 62 16.22 18.64 -5.34
C GLU A 62 16.69 19.88 -6.12
N ARG A 63 17.82 19.78 -6.82
CA ARG A 63 18.33 20.89 -7.64
C ARG A 63 17.39 21.23 -8.79
N GLU A 64 16.75 20.26 -9.43
CA GLU A 64 15.71 20.53 -10.44
C GLU A 64 14.49 21.24 -9.83
N LEU A 65 14.08 20.84 -8.62
CA LEU A 65 13.01 21.53 -7.90
C LEU A 65 13.37 22.99 -7.59
N LEU A 66 14.61 23.24 -7.15
CA LEU A 66 15.11 24.58 -6.83
C LEU A 66 15.32 25.46 -8.07
N ARG A 67 15.55 24.86 -9.25
CA ARG A 67 15.60 25.58 -10.54
C ARG A 67 14.25 26.15 -10.96
N GLY A 68 13.17 25.76 -10.29
CA GLY A 68 11.92 26.51 -10.33
C GLY A 68 11.19 26.43 -11.66
N GLN A 69 11.20 25.28 -12.35
CA GLN A 69 10.16 25.04 -13.36
C GLN A 69 8.80 25.22 -12.66
N ASP A 70 7.97 26.13 -13.18
CA ASP A 70 6.66 26.39 -12.60
C ASP A 70 5.82 25.11 -12.73
N ARG A 71 5.58 24.47 -11.58
CA ARG A 71 4.78 23.23 -11.52
C ARG A 71 3.38 23.46 -12.07
N ARG A 72 2.83 24.67 -12.01
CA ARG A 72 1.52 24.98 -12.58
C ARG A 72 1.57 24.89 -14.11
N ASP A 73 2.57 25.49 -14.73
CA ASP A 73 2.77 25.41 -16.18
C ASP A 73 2.99 23.97 -16.66
N MET A 74 3.70 23.16 -15.87
CA MET A 74 3.88 21.73 -16.17
C MET A 74 2.55 20.96 -16.12
N LEU A 75 1.71 21.24 -15.13
CA LEU A 75 0.39 20.59 -14.98
C LEU A 75 -0.56 20.98 -16.10
N GLU A 76 -0.55 22.25 -16.54
CA GLU A 76 -1.38 22.72 -17.66
C GLU A 76 -1.01 22.07 -18.99
N ARG A 77 0.25 21.65 -19.15
CA ARG A 77 0.75 21.02 -20.38
C ARG A 77 0.69 19.49 -20.34
N LEU A 78 0.32 18.89 -19.21
CA LEU A 78 0.31 17.45 -19.04
C LEU A 78 -0.78 16.82 -19.91
N GLN A 79 -0.37 15.97 -20.85
CA GLN A 79 -1.30 15.27 -21.73
C GLN A 79 -1.78 13.98 -21.06
N PRO A 80 -3.09 13.70 -21.01
CA PRO A 80 -3.60 12.45 -20.48
C PRO A 80 -3.17 11.29 -21.40
N VAL A 81 -2.53 10.28 -20.81
CA VAL A 81 -2.09 9.06 -21.55
C VAL A 81 -3.06 7.88 -21.40
N LEU A 82 -4.03 7.99 -20.49
CA LEU A 82 -5.05 6.98 -20.23
C LEU A 82 -6.40 7.65 -19.99
N THR A 83 -7.46 7.02 -20.47
CA THR A 83 -8.85 7.35 -20.11
C THR A 83 -9.29 6.53 -18.89
N PRO A 84 -10.40 6.91 -18.22
CA PRO A 84 -10.98 6.10 -17.15
C PRO A 84 -11.34 4.67 -17.60
N ALA A 85 -11.77 4.50 -18.86
CA ALA A 85 -12.06 3.18 -19.43
C ALA A 85 -10.79 2.34 -19.61
N ASP A 86 -9.67 2.96 -20.01
CA ASP A 86 -8.38 2.28 -20.09
C ASP A 86 -7.93 1.80 -18.71
N LEU A 87 -8.05 2.65 -17.69
CA LEU A 87 -7.71 2.29 -16.32
C LEU A 87 -8.56 1.12 -15.80
N ALA A 88 -9.86 1.10 -16.10
CA ALA A 88 -10.74 -0.02 -15.74
C ALA A 88 -10.30 -1.33 -16.41
N ARG A 89 -9.91 -1.29 -17.70
CA ARG A 89 -9.35 -2.45 -18.41
C ARG A 89 -8.05 -2.94 -17.78
N LEU A 90 -7.16 -2.03 -17.39
CA LEU A 90 -5.92 -2.38 -16.70
C LEU A 90 -6.17 -3.02 -15.33
N GLN A 91 -7.13 -2.52 -14.55
CA GLN A 91 -7.52 -3.12 -13.28
C GLN A 91 -8.07 -4.55 -13.44
N GLN A 92 -8.83 -4.81 -14.50
CA GLN A 92 -9.29 -6.16 -14.85
C GLN A 92 -8.12 -7.07 -15.23
N ALA A 93 -7.19 -6.58 -16.05
CA ALA A 93 -5.99 -7.33 -16.45
C ALA A 93 -5.12 -7.70 -15.26
N VAL A 94 -4.87 -6.76 -14.33
CA VAL A 94 -4.18 -7.02 -13.06
C VAL A 94 -4.90 -8.09 -12.23
N SER A 95 -6.24 -8.06 -12.19
CA SER A 95 -7.01 -9.05 -11.42
C SER A 95 -6.88 -10.47 -11.98
N ALA A 96 -6.67 -10.59 -13.30
CA ALA A 96 -6.49 -11.84 -14.02
C ALA A 96 -5.08 -12.46 -13.89
N VAL A 97 -4.09 -11.70 -13.41
CA VAL A 97 -2.74 -12.23 -13.12
C VAL A 97 -2.84 -13.44 -12.21
N HIS A 98 -2.21 -14.54 -12.61
CA HIS A 98 -2.27 -15.81 -11.90
C HIS A 98 -1.45 -15.78 -10.61
N THR A 99 -1.94 -16.42 -9.56
CA THR A 99 -1.20 -16.65 -8.32
C THR A 99 -1.27 -18.14 -8.03
N ALA A 100 -0.13 -18.82 -8.17
CA ALA A 100 -0.04 -20.26 -7.96
C ALA A 100 -0.08 -20.61 -6.47
N GLU A 101 -0.54 -21.82 -6.13
CA GLU A 101 -0.64 -22.31 -4.74
C GLU A 101 0.68 -22.16 -3.95
N PRO A 102 1.88 -22.48 -4.48
CA PRO A 102 3.13 -22.31 -3.72
C PRO A 102 3.41 -20.86 -3.31
N VAL A 103 2.94 -19.88 -4.07
CA VAL A 103 3.07 -18.46 -3.74
C VAL A 103 2.07 -18.05 -2.65
N LEU A 104 0.89 -18.68 -2.64
CA LEU A 104 -0.09 -18.50 -1.57
C LEU A 104 0.42 -19.14 -0.27
N ASP A 105 1.02 -20.33 -0.35
CA ASP A 105 1.67 -21.00 0.79
C ASP A 105 2.76 -20.10 1.39
N TYR A 106 3.65 -19.54 0.55
CA TYR A 106 4.65 -18.56 0.99
C TYR A 106 4.06 -17.36 1.71
N LEU A 107 2.98 -16.78 1.17
CA LEU A 107 2.29 -15.67 1.84
C LEU A 107 1.66 -16.11 3.17
N GLN A 108 1.13 -17.33 3.26
CA GLN A 108 0.58 -17.88 4.50
C GLN A 108 1.68 -18.10 5.55
N ASP A 109 2.87 -18.53 5.16
CA ASP A 109 4.02 -18.67 6.04
C ASP A 109 4.45 -17.31 6.59
N LEU A 110 4.54 -16.28 5.74
CA LEU A 110 4.82 -14.91 6.16
C LEU A 110 3.74 -14.39 7.14
N VAL A 111 2.47 -14.61 6.84
CA VAL A 111 1.35 -14.22 7.73
C VAL A 111 1.45 -14.96 9.07
N SER A 112 1.76 -16.25 9.07
CA SER A 112 1.94 -17.05 10.28
C SER A 112 3.15 -16.56 11.09
N ALA A 113 4.25 -16.19 10.43
CA ALA A 113 5.39 -15.57 11.07
C ALA A 113 5.00 -14.28 11.78
N THR A 114 4.14 -13.43 11.19
CA THR A 114 3.65 -12.23 11.89
C THR A 114 2.82 -12.53 13.14
N ARG A 115 2.14 -13.68 13.19
CA ARG A 115 1.27 -14.09 14.30
C ARG A 115 1.98 -14.88 15.39
N SER A 116 3.25 -15.24 15.18
CA SER A 116 4.03 -16.08 16.10
C SER A 116 4.40 -15.41 17.43
N GLY A 117 4.25 -14.08 17.52
CA GLY A 117 4.75 -13.28 18.65
C GLY A 117 6.27 -13.06 18.65
N ARG A 118 7.00 -13.65 17.69
CA ARG A 118 8.47 -13.50 17.57
C ARG A 118 8.86 -12.16 16.93
N TRP A 119 8.11 -11.74 15.92
CA TRP A 119 8.45 -10.57 15.11
C TRP A 119 7.66 -9.33 15.53
N PHE A 120 6.40 -9.53 15.91
CA PHE A 120 5.43 -8.47 16.17
C PHE A 120 4.53 -8.85 17.35
N ALA A 121 4.03 -7.83 18.06
CA ALA A 121 3.09 -8.00 19.17
C ALA A 121 1.69 -8.45 18.70
N GLN A 122 1.32 -8.08 17.46
CA GLN A 122 0.08 -8.50 16.82
C GLN A 122 0.38 -8.90 15.37
N GLY A 123 -0.29 -9.94 14.89
CA GLY A 123 -0.12 -10.43 13.52
C GLY A 123 -1.14 -9.88 12.54
N LEU A 124 -0.91 -10.17 11.26
CA LEU A 124 -1.75 -9.65 10.17
C LEU A 124 -3.16 -10.26 10.14
N SER A 125 -4.13 -9.42 9.79
CA SER A 125 -5.50 -9.84 9.49
C SER A 125 -5.59 -10.51 8.10
N PRO A 126 -6.63 -11.32 7.84
CA PRO A 126 -6.89 -11.85 6.49
C PRO A 126 -7.03 -10.76 5.42
N ARG A 127 -7.57 -9.60 5.80
CA ARG A 127 -7.72 -8.43 4.93
C ARG A 127 -6.37 -7.88 4.47
N ALA A 128 -5.37 -7.86 5.36
CA ALA A 128 -4.01 -7.49 4.99
C ALA A 128 -3.39 -8.49 4.01
N ALA A 129 -3.59 -9.80 4.20
CA ALA A 129 -3.10 -10.82 3.27
C ALA A 129 -3.72 -10.67 1.87
N LEU A 130 -5.04 -10.43 1.78
CA LEU A 130 -5.71 -10.14 0.50
C LEU A 130 -5.17 -8.86 -0.17
N ALA A 131 -4.85 -7.83 0.61
CA ALA A 131 -4.24 -6.61 0.09
C ALA A 131 -2.86 -6.88 -0.52
N VAL A 132 -2.06 -7.77 0.09
CA VAL A 132 -0.75 -8.18 -0.44
C VAL A 132 -0.91 -8.90 -1.77
N VAL A 133 -1.80 -9.89 -1.88
CA VAL A 133 -2.05 -10.60 -3.15
C VAL A 133 -2.42 -9.63 -4.28
N ARG A 134 -3.37 -8.71 -4.03
CA ARG A 134 -3.78 -7.70 -5.02
C ARG A 134 -2.62 -6.80 -5.45
N SER A 135 -1.74 -6.43 -4.51
CA SER A 135 -0.59 -5.59 -4.78
C SER A 135 0.51 -6.32 -5.55
N ALA A 136 0.75 -7.58 -5.20
CA ALA A 136 1.73 -8.43 -5.87
C ALA A 136 1.29 -8.75 -7.32
N LYS A 137 0.00 -8.96 -7.57
CA LYS A 137 -0.54 -9.03 -8.94
C LYS A 137 -0.27 -7.76 -9.74
N ALA A 138 -0.46 -6.59 -9.14
CA ALA A 138 -0.16 -5.31 -9.80
C ALA A 138 1.35 -5.17 -10.07
N GLN A 139 2.20 -5.57 -9.13
CA GLN A 139 3.66 -5.56 -9.28
C GLN A 139 4.12 -6.48 -10.42
N ALA A 140 3.59 -7.71 -10.48
CA ALA A 140 3.87 -8.65 -11.55
C ALA A 140 3.45 -8.10 -12.92
N PHE A 141 2.24 -7.55 -13.00
CA PHE A 141 1.71 -6.93 -14.22
C PHE A 141 2.57 -5.77 -14.71
N LEU A 142 2.96 -4.86 -13.81
CA LEU A 142 3.86 -3.74 -14.12
C LEU A 142 5.27 -4.21 -14.52
N SER A 143 5.67 -5.40 -14.05
CA SER A 143 6.92 -6.06 -14.45
C SER A 143 6.80 -6.86 -15.76
N GLY A 144 5.65 -6.79 -16.45
CA GLY A 144 5.41 -7.48 -17.71
C GLY A 144 5.12 -8.98 -17.59
N ARG A 145 4.76 -9.46 -16.39
CA ARG A 145 4.42 -10.87 -16.13
C ARG A 145 2.93 -11.04 -15.88
N ASP A 146 2.40 -12.20 -16.26
CA ASP A 146 1.02 -12.63 -16.03
C ASP A 146 0.87 -13.59 -14.84
N TYR A 147 1.96 -13.82 -14.10
CA TYR A 147 1.98 -14.61 -12.87
C TYR A 147 2.73 -13.87 -11.75
N VAL A 148 2.28 -14.07 -10.51
CA VAL A 148 2.96 -13.59 -9.30
C VAL A 148 4.11 -14.53 -8.95
N ALA A 149 5.29 -13.95 -8.68
CA ALA A 149 6.45 -14.65 -8.12
C ALA A 149 6.60 -14.32 -6.62
N PRO A 150 7.32 -15.14 -5.83
CA PRO A 150 7.63 -14.83 -4.44
C PRO A 150 8.27 -13.44 -4.25
N ASP A 151 9.12 -13.02 -5.18
CA ASP A 151 9.76 -11.70 -5.18
C ASP A 151 8.76 -10.55 -5.24
N ASP A 152 7.60 -10.72 -5.90
CA ASP A 152 6.55 -9.70 -5.93
C ASP A 152 5.89 -9.52 -4.56
N ILE A 153 5.72 -10.63 -3.83
CA ILE A 153 5.22 -10.61 -2.45
C ILE A 153 6.24 -9.90 -1.57
N ALA A 154 7.50 -10.33 -1.61
CA ALA A 154 8.59 -9.76 -0.81
C ALA A 154 8.77 -8.25 -1.06
N ALA A 155 8.72 -7.81 -2.32
CA ALA A 155 8.93 -6.42 -2.71
C ALA A 155 7.84 -5.47 -2.19
N ILE A 156 6.59 -5.94 -2.10
CA ILE A 156 5.43 -5.11 -1.76
C ILE A 156 4.98 -5.22 -0.31
N LEU A 157 5.38 -6.31 0.38
CA LEU A 157 4.94 -6.61 1.73
C LEU A 157 5.16 -5.43 2.69
N PRO A 158 6.35 -4.79 2.79
CA PRO A 158 6.58 -3.73 3.76
C PRO A 158 5.63 -2.53 3.60
N GLN A 159 5.38 -2.12 2.36
CA GLN A 159 4.51 -0.97 2.02
C GLN A 159 3.04 -1.30 2.24
N THR A 160 2.66 -2.56 2.06
CA THR A 160 1.28 -3.02 2.25
C THR A 160 0.94 -3.27 3.71
N VAL A 161 1.88 -3.70 4.56
CA VAL A 161 1.54 -4.26 5.89
C VAL A 161 2.20 -3.60 7.08
N ALA A 162 3.33 -2.88 6.93
CA ALA A 162 4.10 -2.38 8.08
C ALA A 162 3.32 -1.41 8.97
N HIS A 163 2.33 -0.68 8.43
CA HIS A 163 1.47 0.21 9.21
C HIS A 163 0.42 -0.52 10.06
N ARG A 164 0.28 -1.84 9.90
CA ARG A 164 -0.63 -2.70 10.66
C ARG A 164 0.10 -3.52 11.73
N LEU A 165 1.42 -3.39 11.83
CA LEU A 165 2.26 -4.23 12.67
C LEU A 165 3.05 -3.40 13.67
N VAL A 166 3.10 -3.91 14.90
CA VAL A 166 3.89 -3.33 15.99
C VAL A 166 5.05 -4.27 16.29
N PRO A 167 6.31 -3.90 15.99
CA PRO A 167 7.48 -4.71 16.33
C PRO A 167 7.53 -5.04 17.83
N VAL A 168 8.07 -6.20 18.16
CA VAL A 168 8.39 -6.53 19.55
C VAL A 168 9.43 -5.56 20.13
N SER A 169 9.33 -5.25 21.41
CA SER A 169 10.07 -4.15 22.06
C SER A 169 11.60 -4.27 21.96
N ASP A 170 12.13 -5.48 21.81
CA ASP A 170 13.56 -5.80 21.73
C ASP A 170 14.10 -5.84 20.28
N ALA A 171 13.25 -5.61 19.27
CA ALA A 171 13.66 -5.69 17.86
C ALA A 171 14.67 -4.61 17.44
N GLY A 172 14.66 -3.43 18.09
CA GLY A 172 15.54 -2.30 17.77
C GLY A 172 15.35 -1.72 16.35
N ARG A 173 14.25 -2.06 15.67
CA ARG A 173 13.95 -1.70 14.27
C ARG A 173 12.57 -1.06 14.15
N GLY A 174 12.42 -0.22 13.13
CA GLY A 174 11.10 0.28 12.72
C GLY A 174 10.24 -0.84 12.11
N PRO A 175 8.92 -0.63 11.97
CA PRO A 175 8.01 -1.64 11.42
C PRO A 175 8.39 -2.11 10.00
N VAL A 176 8.87 -1.20 9.15
CA VAL A 176 9.25 -1.53 7.76
C VAL A 176 10.48 -2.43 7.73
N GLU A 177 11.51 -2.08 8.50
CA GLU A 177 12.75 -2.84 8.60
C GLU A 177 12.52 -4.20 9.25
N GLN A 178 11.62 -4.28 10.23
CA GLN A 178 11.25 -5.53 10.87
C GLN A 178 10.51 -6.48 9.90
N VAL A 179 9.62 -5.94 9.04
CA VAL A 179 8.98 -6.74 7.98
C VAL A 179 10.01 -7.27 7.00
N ARG A 180 10.97 -6.44 6.56
CA ARG A 180 12.05 -6.88 5.65
C ARG A 180 12.89 -8.00 6.28
N ALA A 181 13.30 -7.83 7.54
CA ALA A 181 14.07 -8.86 8.25
C ALA A 181 13.29 -10.18 8.40
N MET A 182 11.96 -10.12 8.57
CA MET A 182 11.10 -11.30 8.60
C MET A 182 11.04 -12.00 7.24
N VAL A 183 10.91 -11.24 6.16
CA VAL A 183 10.90 -11.76 4.79
C VAL A 183 12.22 -12.47 4.48
N ASP A 184 13.35 -11.84 4.78
CA ASP A 184 14.68 -12.41 4.56
C ASP A 184 14.94 -13.70 5.36
N ALA A 185 14.29 -13.84 6.51
CA ALA A 185 14.38 -15.02 7.37
C ALA A 185 13.39 -16.14 7.00
N THR A 186 12.44 -15.87 6.11
CA THR A 186 11.41 -16.83 5.68
C THR A 186 11.87 -17.52 4.38
N PRO A 187 11.98 -18.86 4.34
CA PRO A 187 12.39 -19.56 3.13
C PRO A 187 11.49 -19.26 1.93
N ILE A 188 12.09 -19.18 0.74
CA ILE A 188 11.38 -19.06 -0.53
C ILE A 188 10.96 -20.49 -0.98
N PRO A 189 9.77 -20.69 -1.56
CA PRO A 189 9.32 -21.96 -2.12
C PRO A 189 10.22 -22.53 -3.23
#